data_AF-A0A8T7I2Z8-F1
#
_entry.id   AF-A0A8T7I2Z8-F1
#
_cell.length_a   1.000
_cell.length_b   1.000
_cell.length_c   1.000
_cell.angle_alpha   90.00
_cell.angle_beta   90.00
_cell.angle_gamma   90.00
#
_symmetry.space_group_name_H-M   'P 1'
#
loop_
_entity.id
_entity.type
_entity.pdbx_description
1 polymer ?
#
loop_
_entity_poly.entity_id
_entity_poly.type
_entity_poly.pdbx_seq_one_letter_code
_entity_poly.pdbx_strand_id
1 'polypeptide(L)'
;MTQTITRFLGWLGIIPFLVSVFYTYDKQSLFGYYAPYVFVSYSCVILAFLSGAWWGALQRASEQHYVKRLLVLSNVFALIAFAALLLAHRHLPVSVALLGASFWLLWRIERLTSAHGLERSGYRKMRQQLSYVVVGLHVVLLLTIVF
;
A
#
# COMPACT_ATOMS: atom_id res chain seq x y z
N MET A 1 -11.80 16.99 14.59
CA MET A 1 -12.74 16.21 13.75
C MET A 1 -12.04 15.53 12.57
N THR A 2 -11.31 16.25 11.72
CA THR A 2 -10.63 15.70 10.52
C THR A 2 -9.59 14.61 10.82
N GLN A 3 -8.80 14.75 11.90
CA GLN A 3 -7.81 13.75 12.32
C GLN A 3 -8.42 12.39 12.68
N THR A 4 -9.57 12.39 13.37
CA THR A 4 -10.27 11.17 13.79
C THR A 4 -10.83 10.43 12.58
N ILE A 5 -11.39 11.17 11.61
CA ILE A 5 -11.91 10.61 10.36
C ILE A 5 -10.77 10.00 9.53
N THR A 6 -9.65 10.72 9.32
CA THR A 6 -8.50 10.17 8.58
C THR A 6 -7.98 8.89 9.24
N ARG A 7 -7.94 8.84 10.58
CA ARG A 7 -7.51 7.65 11.30
C ARG A 7 -8.48 6.49 11.12
N PHE A 8 -9.77 6.75 11.27
CA PHE A 8 -10.81 5.75 11.09
C PHE A 8 -10.77 5.16 9.67
N LEU A 9 -10.74 6.01 8.64
CA LEU A 9 -10.66 5.58 7.24
C LEU A 9 -9.38 4.80 6.93
N GLY A 10 -8.24 5.20 7.50
CA GLY A 10 -6.98 4.47 7.32
C GLY A 10 -7.05 3.02 7.85
N TRP A 11 -7.70 2.81 8.99
CA TRP A 11 -7.90 1.45 9.55
C TRP A 11 -8.95 0.66 8.79
N LEU A 12 -10.04 1.28 8.32
CA LEU A 12 -11.00 0.62 7.43
C LEU A 12 -10.34 0.13 6.14
N GLY A 13 -9.32 0.85 5.66
CA GLY A 13 -8.53 0.44 4.51
C GLY A 13 -7.85 -0.92 4.65
N ILE A 14 -7.71 -1.49 5.85
CA ILE A 14 -7.14 -2.83 6.07
C ILE A 14 -8.16 -3.95 5.77
N ILE A 15 -9.46 -3.68 5.87
CA ILE A 15 -10.50 -4.71 5.82
C ILE A 15 -10.40 -5.59 4.56
N PRO A 16 -10.26 -5.05 3.33
CA PRO A 16 -10.21 -5.90 2.15
C PRO A 16 -8.97 -6.81 2.10
N PHE A 17 -7.84 -6.40 2.72
CA PHE A 17 -6.68 -7.28 2.87
C PHE A 17 -6.98 -8.46 3.80
N LEU A 18 -7.56 -8.19 4.97
CA LEU A 18 -7.91 -9.23 5.95
C LEU A 18 -8.92 -10.23 5.37
N VAL A 19 -9.97 -9.72 4.73
CA VAL A 19 -10.99 -10.57 4.08
C VAL A 19 -10.35 -11.43 3.00
N SER A 20 -9.50 -10.87 2.15
CA SER A 20 -8.85 -11.64 1.07
C SER A 20 -7.90 -12.71 1.61
N VAL A 21 -7.15 -12.43 2.67
CA VAL A 21 -6.28 -13.42 3.34
C VAL A 21 -7.10 -14.54 3.96
N PHE A 22 -8.18 -14.21 4.67
CA PHE A 22 -9.06 -15.20 5.29
C PHE A 22 -9.65 -16.17 4.26
N TYR A 23 -10.20 -15.65 3.16
CA TYR A 23 -10.76 -16.48 2.08
C TYR A 23 -9.69 -17.31 1.36
N THR A 24 -8.46 -16.77 1.23
CA THR A 24 -7.34 -17.54 0.67
C THR A 24 -6.99 -18.73 1.56
N TYR A 25 -6.95 -18.53 2.89
CA TYR A 25 -6.69 -19.60 3.85
C TYR A 25 -7.78 -20.67 3.82
N ASP A 26 -9.04 -20.28 3.75
CA ASP A 26 -10.18 -21.20 3.68
C ASP A 26 -10.37 -21.82 2.27
N LYS A 27 -9.49 -21.50 1.32
CA LYS A 27 -9.55 -21.96 -0.08
C LYS A 27 -10.89 -21.64 -0.76
N GLN A 28 -11.57 -20.59 -0.31
CA GLN A 28 -12.84 -20.13 -0.86
C GLN A 28 -12.65 -18.97 -1.84
N SER A 29 -13.57 -18.86 -2.79
CA SER A 29 -13.66 -17.68 -3.66
C SER A 29 -14.27 -16.50 -2.93
N LEU A 30 -13.79 -15.29 -3.19
CA LEU A 30 -14.36 -14.06 -2.68
C LEU A 30 -15.15 -13.37 -3.81
N PHE A 31 -16.48 -13.28 -3.67
CA PHE A 31 -17.39 -12.77 -4.71
C PHE A 31 -17.24 -13.49 -6.08
N GLY A 32 -16.93 -14.79 -6.06
CA GLY A 32 -16.65 -15.57 -7.28
C GLY A 32 -15.27 -15.35 -7.89
N TYR A 33 -14.44 -14.49 -7.29
CA TYR A 33 -13.05 -14.30 -7.70
C TYR A 33 -12.08 -15.12 -6.84
N TYR A 34 -10.95 -15.47 -7.43
CA TYR A 34 -9.85 -16.06 -6.68
C TYR A 34 -9.30 -15.04 -5.67
N ALA A 35 -9.40 -15.36 -4.37
CA ALA A 35 -9.16 -14.41 -3.28
C ALA A 35 -7.77 -13.73 -3.33
N PRO A 36 -6.66 -14.40 -3.70
CA PRO A 36 -5.37 -13.73 -3.88
C PRO A 36 -5.36 -12.66 -4.98
N TYR A 37 -6.16 -12.81 -6.04
CA TYR A 37 -6.26 -11.75 -7.06
C TYR A 37 -7.03 -10.53 -6.56
N VAL A 38 -8.00 -10.72 -5.67
CA VAL A 38 -8.69 -9.61 -5.00
C VAL A 38 -7.70 -8.87 -4.09
N PHE A 39 -6.88 -9.60 -3.33
CA PHE A 39 -5.82 -9.02 -2.50
C PHE A 39 -4.85 -8.19 -3.33
N VAL A 40 -4.29 -8.75 -4.42
CA VAL A 40 -3.34 -8.04 -5.29
C VAL A 40 -3.97 -6.81 -5.92
N SER A 41 -5.19 -6.92 -6.43
CA SER A 41 -5.89 -5.79 -7.06
C SER A 41 -6.07 -4.64 -6.07
N TYR A 42 -6.45 -4.95 -4.83
CA TYR A 42 -6.59 -3.96 -3.79
C TYR A 42 -5.23 -3.39 -3.32
N SER A 43 -4.18 -4.20 -3.23
CA SER A 43 -2.80 -3.73 -3.02
C SER A 43 -2.41 -2.67 -4.05
N CYS A 44 -2.69 -2.91 -5.33
CA CYS A 44 -2.37 -1.98 -6.40
C CYS A 44 -3.11 -0.64 -6.25
N VAL A 45 -4.41 -0.70 -5.94
CA VAL A 45 -5.23 0.50 -5.71
C VAL A 45 -4.67 1.31 -4.54
N ILE A 46 -4.37 0.68 -3.40
CA ILE A 46 -3.87 1.39 -2.22
C ILE A 46 -2.45 1.92 -2.45
N LEU A 47 -1.57 1.18 -3.13
CA LEU A 47 -0.22 1.65 -3.44
C LEU A 47 -0.26 2.90 -4.34
N ALA A 48 -1.07 2.88 -5.40
CA ALA A 48 -1.24 4.02 -6.31
C ALA A 48 -1.92 5.22 -5.62
N PHE A 49 -2.91 4.97 -4.77
CA PHE A 49 -3.57 6.02 -3.98
C PHE A 49 -2.57 6.72 -3.04
N LEU A 50 -1.78 5.95 -2.30
CA LEU A 50 -0.82 6.49 -1.34
C LEU A 50 0.32 7.24 -2.02
N SER A 51 0.87 6.70 -3.10
CA SER A 51 1.91 7.38 -3.86
C SER A 51 1.36 8.64 -4.55
N GLY A 52 0.14 8.59 -5.07
CA GLY A 52 -0.57 9.73 -5.65
C GLY A 52 -0.85 10.86 -4.65
N ALA A 53 -1.11 10.54 -3.38
CA ALA A 53 -1.33 11.54 -2.33
C ALA A 53 -0.14 12.49 -2.13
N TRP A 54 1.08 12.09 -2.55
CA TRP A 54 2.25 12.97 -2.51
C TRP A 54 2.08 14.21 -3.38
N TRP A 55 1.32 14.16 -4.47
CA TRP A 55 1.06 15.34 -5.31
C TRP A 55 0.42 16.49 -4.50
N GLY A 56 -0.56 16.17 -3.64
CA GLY A 56 -1.21 17.17 -2.80
C GLY A 56 -0.35 17.62 -1.62
N ALA A 57 0.49 16.73 -1.07
CA ALA A 57 1.39 17.04 0.02
C ALA A 57 2.52 17.99 -0.40
N LEU A 58 3.06 17.79 -1.61
CA LEU A 58 4.19 18.53 -2.15
C LEU A 58 3.85 19.94 -2.66
N GLN A 59 2.57 20.26 -2.89
CA GLN A 59 2.15 21.62 -3.28
C GLN A 59 2.56 22.70 -2.28
N ARG A 60 2.77 22.32 -1.01
CA ARG A 60 3.15 23.23 0.08
C ARG A 60 4.65 23.19 0.41
N ALA A 61 5.45 22.41 -0.31
CA ALA A 61 6.87 22.26 -0.04
C ALA A 61 7.71 23.33 -0.76
N SER A 62 8.66 23.93 -0.05
CA SER A 62 9.55 24.99 -0.57
C SER A 62 10.75 24.45 -1.37
N GLU A 63 11.19 23.22 -1.08
CA GLU A 63 12.41 22.61 -1.65
C GLU A 63 12.16 21.93 -3.00
N GLN A 64 12.42 22.66 -4.10
CA GLN A 64 12.04 22.22 -5.45
C GLN A 64 12.73 20.92 -5.94
N HIS A 65 14.01 20.70 -5.60
CA HIS A 65 14.72 19.48 -6.02
C HIS A 65 14.14 18.21 -5.39
N TYR A 66 13.73 18.34 -4.13
CA TYR A 66 13.16 17.27 -3.36
C TYR A 66 11.75 16.91 -3.85
N VAL A 67 10.93 17.91 -4.15
CA VAL A 67 9.60 17.77 -4.75
C VAL A 67 9.64 16.98 -6.05
N LYS A 68 10.54 17.33 -6.98
CA LYS A 68 10.67 16.64 -8.29
C LYS A 68 10.92 15.14 -8.13
N ARG A 69 11.82 14.76 -7.21
CA ARG A 69 12.15 13.34 -6.97
C ARG A 69 10.95 12.55 -6.45
N LEU A 70 10.18 13.10 -5.52
CA LEU A 70 9.00 12.41 -5.00
C LEU A 70 7.88 12.30 -6.04
N LEU A 71 7.69 13.29 -6.90
CA LEU A 71 6.74 13.19 -8.00
C LEU A 71 7.10 12.07 -8.97
N VAL A 72 8.38 11.93 -9.33
CA VAL A 72 8.85 10.79 -10.15
C VAL A 72 8.60 9.48 -9.42
N LEU A 73 8.98 9.38 -8.14
CA LEU A 73 8.74 8.17 -7.34
C LEU A 73 7.26 7.81 -7.23
N SER A 74 6.36 8.79 -7.15
CA SER A 74 4.91 8.53 -7.10
C SER A 74 4.42 7.75 -8.32
N ASN A 75 4.93 8.10 -9.50
CA ASN A 75 4.63 7.45 -10.76
C ASN A 75 5.33 6.09 -10.86
N VAL A 76 6.57 5.97 -10.36
CA VAL A 76 7.26 4.67 -10.29
C VAL A 76 6.42 3.67 -9.47
N PHE A 77 5.89 4.07 -8.32
CA PHE A 77 5.00 3.20 -7.53
C PHE A 77 3.71 2.84 -8.25
N ALA A 78 3.09 3.79 -8.99
CA ALA A 78 1.91 3.50 -9.79
C ALA A 78 2.20 2.50 -10.92
N LEU A 79 3.35 2.64 -11.60
CA LEU A 79 3.78 1.70 -12.62
C LEU A 79 4.15 0.33 -12.03
N ILE A 80 4.75 0.28 -10.84
CA ILE A 80 4.99 -0.99 -10.13
C ILE A 80 3.65 -1.66 -9.78
N ALA A 81 2.67 -0.91 -9.28
CA ALA A 81 1.33 -1.45 -9.00
C ALA A 81 0.69 -2.03 -10.28
N PHE A 82 0.75 -1.29 -11.39
CA PHE A 82 0.24 -1.75 -12.67
C PHE A 82 0.97 -3.01 -13.17
N ALA A 83 2.30 -3.02 -13.14
CA ALA A 83 3.10 -4.17 -13.54
C ALA A 83 2.86 -5.40 -12.63
N ALA A 84 2.71 -5.19 -11.32
CA ALA A 84 2.38 -6.26 -10.38
C ALA A 84 1.02 -6.89 -10.69
N LEU A 85 0.02 -6.09 -11.10
CA LEU A 85 -1.29 -6.60 -11.49
C LEU A 85 -1.19 -7.51 -12.71
N LEU A 86 -0.45 -7.10 -13.74
CA LEU A 86 -0.19 -7.93 -14.93
C LEU A 86 0.59 -9.20 -14.58
N LEU A 87 1.60 -9.07 -13.71
CA LEU A 87 2.43 -10.17 -13.26
C LEU A 87 1.65 -11.20 -12.44
N ALA A 88 0.60 -10.78 -11.72
CA ALA A 88 -0.18 -11.66 -10.85
C ALA A 88 -0.75 -12.87 -11.60
N HIS A 89 -1.16 -12.68 -12.86
CA HIS A 89 -1.71 -13.76 -13.67
C HIS A 89 -0.68 -14.85 -14.03
N ARG A 90 0.60 -14.48 -14.13
CA ARG A 90 1.71 -15.40 -14.49
C ARG A 90 2.44 -15.93 -13.25
N HIS A 91 2.72 -15.05 -12.29
CA HIS A 91 3.58 -15.30 -11.14
C HIS A 91 3.03 -14.57 -9.90
N LEU A 92 1.93 -15.07 -9.37
CA LEU A 92 1.24 -14.50 -8.21
C LEU A 92 2.17 -14.28 -6.99
N PRO A 93 3.02 -15.24 -6.56
CA PRO A 93 3.92 -15.01 -5.42
C PRO A 93 4.88 -13.84 -5.62
N VAL A 94 5.41 -13.67 -6.84
CA VAL A 94 6.32 -12.57 -7.18
C VAL A 94 5.58 -11.23 -7.14
N SER A 95 4.34 -11.19 -7.65
CA SER A 95 3.48 -10.00 -7.57
C SER A 95 3.23 -9.58 -6.11
N VAL A 96 2.86 -10.54 -5.25
CA VAL A 96 2.66 -10.30 -3.81
C VAL A 96 3.94 -9.80 -3.14
N ALA A 97 5.08 -10.43 -3.39
CA ALA A 97 6.37 -10.00 -2.83
C ALA A 97 6.77 -8.58 -3.29
N LEU A 98 6.59 -8.27 -4.58
CA LEU A 98 6.88 -6.96 -5.16
C LEU A 98 6.02 -5.86 -4.53
N LEU A 99 4.72 -6.11 -4.35
CA LEU A 99 3.80 -5.16 -3.73
C LEU A 99 4.12 -4.96 -2.24
N GLY A 100 4.43 -6.04 -1.51
CA GLY A 100 4.84 -5.96 -0.10
C GLY A 100 6.12 -5.15 0.07
N ALA A 101 7.13 -5.39 -0.76
CA ALA A 101 8.37 -4.61 -0.77
C ALA A 101 8.12 -3.13 -1.11
N SER A 102 7.19 -2.86 -2.03
CA SER A 102 6.80 -1.50 -2.42
C SER A 102 6.14 -0.73 -1.28
N PHE A 103 5.24 -1.36 -0.51
CA PHE A 103 4.65 -0.73 0.67
C PHE A 103 5.69 -0.41 1.74
N TRP A 104 6.64 -1.32 1.97
CA TRP A 104 7.73 -1.08 2.90
C TRP A 104 8.62 0.09 2.46
N LEU A 105 8.98 0.13 1.17
CA LEU A 105 9.78 1.21 0.61
C LEU A 105 9.05 2.56 0.63
N LEU A 106 7.76 2.58 0.30
CA LEU A 106 6.92 3.77 0.37
C LEU A 106 6.92 4.34 1.80
N TRP A 107 6.70 3.50 2.81
CA TRP A 107 6.78 3.93 4.21
C TRP A 107 8.18 4.45 4.60
N ARG A 108 9.25 3.77 4.16
CA ARG A 108 10.64 4.22 4.41
C ARG A 108 10.89 5.60 3.82
N ILE A 109 10.43 5.83 2.59
CA ILE A 109 10.49 7.15 1.96
C ILE A 109 9.70 8.13 2.79
N GLU A 110 8.41 7.92 3.07
CA GLU A 110 7.59 8.83 3.90
C GLU A 110 8.25 9.19 5.25
N ARG A 111 8.96 8.24 5.86
CA ARG A 111 9.65 8.45 7.14
C ARG A 111 10.85 9.37 7.04
N LEU A 112 11.65 9.26 5.99
CA LEU A 112 12.92 9.98 5.81
C LEU A 112 12.74 11.45 5.43
N THR A 113 11.55 11.76 4.96
CA THR A 113 11.45 12.73 3.88
C THR A 113 10.46 13.82 4.26
N SER A 114 9.85 13.70 5.46
CA SER A 114 8.91 14.65 6.07
C SER A 114 7.86 15.17 5.09
N ALA A 115 7.63 14.45 3.98
CA ALA A 115 7.04 14.94 2.73
C ALA A 115 5.62 15.45 2.88
N HIS A 116 5.04 15.20 4.04
CA HIS A 116 3.69 15.55 4.37
C HIS A 116 3.56 16.95 4.99
N GLY A 117 4.62 17.66 5.38
CA GLY A 117 4.49 18.97 6.06
C GLY A 117 3.55 18.95 7.28
N LEU A 118 3.21 17.75 7.74
CA LEU A 118 2.24 17.43 8.76
C LEU A 118 3.06 16.85 9.90
N GLU A 119 3.71 17.73 10.67
CA GLU A 119 4.33 17.44 11.97
C GLU A 119 3.34 16.92 13.04
N ARG A 120 2.20 16.33 12.63
CA ARG A 120 1.28 15.67 13.55
C ARG A 120 1.74 14.23 13.73
N SER A 121 2.54 14.03 14.78
CA SER A 121 3.06 12.74 15.27
C SER A 121 2.04 11.59 15.20
N GLY A 122 0.75 11.87 15.43
CA GLY A 122 -0.35 10.89 15.36
C GLY A 122 -0.59 10.28 13.97
N TYR A 123 -0.56 11.06 12.89
CA TYR A 123 -0.76 10.53 11.53
C TYR A 123 0.42 9.65 11.12
N ARG A 124 1.65 10.08 11.43
CA ARG A 124 2.88 9.33 11.13
C ARG A 124 2.90 7.99 11.87
N LYS A 125 2.52 7.97 13.16
CA LYS A 125 2.40 6.73 13.95
C LYS A 125 1.36 5.78 13.36
N MET A 126 0.20 6.30 12.96
CA MET A 126 -0.83 5.50 12.30
C MET A 126 -0.31 4.89 10.99
N ARG A 127 0.30 5.69 10.11
CA ARG A 127 0.85 5.20 8.82
C ARG A 127 1.89 4.11 9.02
N GLN A 128 2.73 4.21 10.05
CA GLN A 128 3.67 3.16 10.43
C GLN A 128 2.95 1.86 10.83
N GLN A 129 1.94 1.93 11.70
CA GLN A 129 1.15 0.76 12.12
C GLN A 129 0.46 0.10 10.92
N LEU A 130 -0.22 0.89 10.08
CA LEU A 130 -0.90 0.38 8.89
C LEU A 130 0.09 -0.29 7.92
N SER A 131 1.26 0.32 7.69
CA SER A 131 2.27 -0.24 6.79
C SER A 131 2.81 -1.57 7.30
N TYR A 132 3.07 -1.70 8.60
CA TYR A 132 3.48 -2.99 9.18
C TYR A 132 2.39 -4.06 9.06
N VAL A 133 1.13 -3.70 9.32
CA VAL A 133 0.01 -4.64 9.17
C VAL A 133 -0.10 -5.09 7.71
N VAL A 134 -0.09 -4.17 6.76
CA VAL A 134 -0.20 -4.50 5.32
C VAL A 134 0.97 -5.36 4.86
N VAL A 135 2.22 -5.02 5.22
CA VAL A 135 3.40 -5.84 4.88
C VAL A 135 3.32 -7.23 5.53
N GLY A 136 2.88 -7.30 6.79
CA GLY A 136 2.64 -8.58 7.48
C GLY A 136 1.60 -9.43 6.76
N LEU A 137 0.51 -8.84 6.27
CA LEU A 137 -0.51 -9.54 5.49
C LEU A 137 0.01 -10.02 4.13
N HIS A 138 0.93 -9.28 3.49
CA HIS A 138 1.60 -9.77 2.28
C HIS A 138 2.46 -11.00 2.57
N VAL A 139 3.18 -11.02 3.72
CA VAL A 139 3.97 -12.19 4.14
C VAL A 139 3.06 -13.38 4.43
N VAL A 140 1.98 -13.17 5.19
CA VAL A 140 1.01 -14.24 5.50
C VAL A 140 0.43 -14.82 4.21
N LEU A 141 -0.06 -13.96 3.31
CA LEU A 141 -0.60 -14.41 2.02
C LEU A 141 0.45 -15.20 1.22
N LEU A 142 1.68 -14.70 1.16
CA LEU A 142 2.78 -15.35 0.44
C LEU A 142 3.05 -16.76 0.98
N LEU A 143 3.03 -16.93 2.31
CA LEU A 143 3.17 -18.24 2.93
C LEU A 143 1.99 -19.15 2.59
N THR A 144 0.75 -18.65 2.64
CA THR A 144 -0.46 -19.43 2.35
C THR A 144 -0.59 -19.87 0.90
N ILE A 145 -0.04 -19.13 -0.06
CA ILE A 145 -0.10 -19.51 -1.49
C ILE A 145 1.09 -20.37 -1.95
N VAL A 146 2.17 -20.43 -1.15
CA VAL A 146 3.39 -21.19 -1.47
C VAL A 146 3.41 -22.56 -0.78
N PHE A 147 2.83 -22.67 0.42
CA PHE A 147 2.76 -23.88 1.24
C PHE A 147 1.33 -24.37 1.40
#